data_AF-X6HU57-F1
#
_entry.id   AF-X6HU57-F1
#
_cell.length_a   1.000
_cell.length_b   1.000
_cell.length_c   1.000
_cell.angle_alpha   90.00
_cell.angle_beta   90.00
_cell.angle_gamma   90.00
#
_symmetry.space_group_name_H-M   'P 1'
#
loop_
_entity.id
_entity.type
_entity.pdbx_description
1 polymer ?
#
loop_
_entity_poly.entity_id
_entity_poly.type
_entity_poly.pdbx_seq_one_letter_code
_entity_poly.pdbx_strand_id
1 'polypeptide(L)'
;MDWLAAHRVHPVDQILTKSASFLPVFALDFSNPAILVFTVIYQWQSLFIHSNTRITVGPLKCLLASPRFHHWHHANEREAWDKNFAGQLPLLDMLGGTLFMPDRMPQKYGTDDPVPSLYHPQLAYPFVGAQLFVGNTEQTAPPARLAEASPTSAGKSE
;
A
#
# COMPACT_ATOMS: atom_id res chain seq x y z
N MET A 1 -3.44 -3.26 -6.09
CA MET A 1 -2.42 -2.21 -6.20
C MET A 1 -1.82 -2.25 -7.61
N ASP A 2 -1.31 -1.13 -8.12
CA ASP A 2 -0.56 -1.07 -9.38
C ASP A 2 0.83 -0.43 -9.16
N TRP A 3 1.66 -0.43 -10.20
CA TRP A 3 3.05 0.00 -10.14
C TRP A 3 3.25 1.48 -9.76
N LEU A 4 2.23 2.35 -9.95
CA LEU A 4 2.32 3.75 -9.55
C LEU A 4 2.35 3.91 -8.03
N ALA A 5 1.87 2.92 -7.27
CA ALA A 5 1.95 2.94 -5.81
C ALA A 5 3.38 3.07 -5.29
N ALA A 6 4.39 2.60 -6.04
CA ALA A 6 5.80 2.78 -5.71
C ALA A 6 6.24 4.26 -5.63
N HIS A 7 5.45 5.18 -6.19
CA HIS A 7 5.76 6.61 -6.29
C HIS A 7 4.71 7.52 -5.65
N ARG A 8 3.64 6.97 -5.05
CA ARG A 8 2.65 7.75 -4.29
C ARG A 8 3.17 7.98 -2.86
N VAL A 9 4.24 8.76 -2.77
CA VAL A 9 4.95 9.07 -1.53
C VAL A 9 5.11 10.58 -1.37
N HIS A 10 5.15 11.05 -0.14
CA HIS A 10 5.35 12.47 0.12
C HIS A 10 6.79 12.89 -0.24
N PRO A 11 7.03 13.97 -1.01
CA PRO A 11 8.39 14.36 -1.42
C PRO A 11 9.35 14.60 -0.24
N VAL A 12 8.86 15.17 0.85
CA VAL A 12 9.67 15.36 2.08
C VAL A 12 10.07 14.02 2.69
N ASP A 13 9.14 13.07 2.77
CA ASP A 13 9.42 11.72 3.28
C ASP A 13 10.43 10.98 2.38
N GLN A 14 10.29 11.13 1.06
CA GLN A 14 11.24 10.58 0.10
C GLN A 14 12.64 11.17 0.27
N ILE A 15 12.77 12.49 0.42
CA ILE A 15 14.08 13.14 0.62
C ILE A 15 14.72 12.65 1.92
N LEU A 16 13.96 12.61 3.02
CA LEU A 16 14.45 12.16 4.31
C LEU A 16 14.90 10.69 4.26
N THR A 17 14.05 9.81 3.75
CA THR A 17 14.34 8.37 3.62
C THR A 17 15.55 8.11 2.72
N LYS A 18 15.65 8.79 1.57
CA LYS A 18 16.79 8.62 0.66
C LYS A 18 18.06 9.21 1.23
N SER A 19 18.00 10.34 1.92
CA SER A 19 19.16 10.91 2.61
C SER A 19 19.66 9.98 3.70
N ALA A 20 18.76 9.48 4.55
CA ALA A 20 19.12 8.52 5.60
C ALA A 20 19.73 7.23 5.04
N SER A 21 19.27 6.78 3.86
CA SER A 21 19.78 5.58 3.18
C SER A 21 21.14 5.80 2.52
N PHE A 22 21.33 6.91 1.80
CA PHE A 22 22.51 7.13 0.96
C PHE A 22 23.65 7.89 1.66
N LEU A 23 23.37 8.74 2.66
CA LEU A 23 24.43 9.46 3.37
C LEU A 23 25.48 8.50 3.99
N PRO A 24 25.10 7.41 4.67
CA PRO A 24 26.10 6.44 5.17
C PRO A 24 26.88 5.77 4.04
N VAL A 25 26.23 5.47 2.92
CA VAL A 25 26.87 4.83 1.76
C VAL A 25 27.94 5.74 1.15
N PHE A 26 27.64 7.04 1.00
CA PHE A 26 28.62 8.02 0.55
C PHE A 26 29.70 8.31 1.60
N ALA A 27 29.34 8.36 2.89
CA ALA A 27 30.30 8.57 3.98
C ALA A 27 31.32 7.42 4.11
N LEU A 28 30.93 6.20 3.74
CA LEU A 28 31.79 5.02 3.68
C LEU A 28 32.54 4.87 2.35
N ASP A 29 32.46 5.88 1.47
CA ASP A 29 33.18 5.95 0.18
C ASP A 29 32.93 4.75 -0.76
N PHE A 30 31.68 4.27 -0.80
CA PHE A 30 31.30 3.27 -1.78
C PHE A 30 31.41 3.82 -3.20
N SER A 31 31.95 3.02 -4.12
CA SER A 31 32.17 3.46 -5.50
C SER A 31 30.86 3.82 -6.23
N ASN A 32 30.90 4.86 -7.07
CA ASN A 32 29.76 5.26 -7.90
C ASN A 32 29.15 4.11 -8.75
N PRO A 33 29.95 3.23 -9.40
CA PRO A 33 29.39 2.08 -10.10
C PRO A 33 28.61 1.12 -9.19
N ALA A 34 29.09 0.87 -7.96
CA ALA A 34 28.39 0.00 -7.02
C ALA A 34 27.05 0.62 -6.59
N ILE A 35 27.03 1.92 -6.28
CA ILE A 35 25.81 2.66 -5.94
C ILE A 35 24.81 2.64 -7.10
N LEU A 36 25.29 2.82 -8.33
CA LEU A 36 24.47 2.78 -9.53
C LEU A 36 23.83 1.40 -9.73
N VAL A 37 24.63 0.32 -9.68
CA VAL A 37 24.14 -1.06 -9.81
C VAL A 37 23.11 -1.37 -8.73
N PHE A 38 23.39 -1.04 -7.48
CA PHE A 38 22.45 -1.19 -6.38
C PHE A 38 21.15 -0.44 -6.64
N THR A 39 21.23 0.83 -7.05
CA THR A 39 20.06 1.68 -7.31
C THR A 39 19.19 1.10 -8.42
N VAL A 40 19.78 0.63 -9.52
CA VAL A 40 19.04 0.01 -10.62
C VAL A 40 18.30 -1.25 -10.15
N ILE A 41 18.98 -2.14 -9.41
CA ILE A 41 18.39 -3.36 -8.87
C ILE A 41 17.25 -3.02 -7.89
N TYR A 42 17.50 -2.07 -6.98
CA TYR A 42 16.52 -1.63 -5.99
C TYR A 42 15.27 -1.06 -6.66
N GLN A 43 15.44 -0.15 -7.63
CA GLN A 43 14.32 0.50 -8.30
C GLN A 43 13.54 -0.49 -9.17
N TRP A 44 14.22 -1.40 -9.86
CA TRP A 44 13.56 -2.49 -10.58
C TRP A 44 12.71 -3.35 -9.65
N GLN A 45 13.27 -3.77 -8.51
CA GLN A 45 12.54 -4.59 -7.56
C GLN A 45 11.36 -3.82 -6.94
N SER A 46 11.55 -2.54 -6.61
CA SER A 46 10.48 -1.67 -6.11
C SER A 46 9.31 -1.60 -7.08
N LEU A 47 9.57 -1.42 -8.39
CA LEU A 47 8.52 -1.47 -9.41
C LEU A 47 7.87 -2.86 -9.53
N PHE A 48 8.68 -3.91 -9.50
CA PHE A 48 8.22 -5.30 -9.60
C PHE A 48 7.25 -5.66 -8.48
N ILE A 49 7.58 -5.37 -7.21
CA ILE A 49 6.77 -5.77 -6.06
C ILE A 49 5.45 -5.01 -5.93
N HIS A 50 5.33 -3.81 -6.52
CA HIS A 50 4.05 -3.07 -6.56
C HIS A 50 3.22 -3.41 -7.82
N SER A 51 3.75 -4.21 -8.75
CA SER A 51 3.07 -4.50 -10.01
C SER A 51 1.82 -5.37 -9.82
N ASN A 52 0.79 -5.15 -10.64
CA ASN A 52 -0.43 -5.97 -10.64
C ASN A 52 -0.24 -7.29 -11.42
N THR A 53 0.87 -7.99 -11.17
CA THR A 53 1.20 -9.27 -11.82
C THR A 53 1.05 -10.43 -10.85
N ARG A 54 0.87 -11.64 -11.39
CA ARG A 54 0.82 -12.89 -10.59
C ARG A 54 2.16 -13.62 -10.60
N ILE A 55 3.24 -12.93 -10.93
CA ILE A 55 4.57 -13.52 -11.01
C ILE A 55 4.99 -13.98 -9.61
N THR A 56 5.42 -15.23 -9.52
CA THR A 56 5.99 -15.79 -8.30
C THR A 56 7.50 -15.93 -8.44
N VAL A 57 8.20 -15.90 -7.31
CA VAL A 57 9.66 -16.10 -7.25
C VAL A 57 10.02 -17.54 -6.83
N GLY A 58 9.02 -18.42 -6.77
CA GLY A 58 9.17 -19.84 -6.47
C GLY A 58 9.96 -20.11 -5.17
N PRO A 59 10.99 -20.97 -5.20
CA PRO A 59 11.82 -21.29 -4.04
C PRO A 59 12.51 -20.07 -3.41
N LEU A 60 12.70 -18.98 -4.16
CA LEU A 60 13.36 -17.76 -3.68
C LEU A 60 12.42 -16.83 -2.88
N LYS A 61 11.20 -17.28 -2.53
CA LYS A 61 10.20 -16.47 -1.82
C LYS A 61 10.67 -15.92 -0.46
N CYS A 62 11.66 -16.54 0.16
CA CYS A 62 12.25 -16.04 1.39
C CYS A 62 13.41 -15.06 1.14
N LEU A 63 13.91 -14.93 -0.09
CA LEU A 63 15.04 -14.06 -0.43
C LEU A 63 14.64 -12.86 -1.30
N LEU A 64 13.67 -13.04 -2.18
CA LEU A 64 13.20 -12.01 -3.10
C LEU A 64 11.74 -11.70 -2.82
N ALA A 65 11.45 -10.45 -2.44
CA ALA A 65 10.07 -10.00 -2.31
C ALA A 65 9.33 -10.14 -3.65
N SER A 66 8.11 -10.67 -3.59
CA SER A 66 7.22 -10.86 -4.75
C SER A 66 6.07 -9.85 -4.72
N PRO A 67 5.34 -9.66 -5.84
CA PRO A 67 4.12 -8.86 -5.85
C PRO A 67 3.14 -9.28 -4.75
N ARG A 68 2.96 -10.60 -4.55
CA ARG A 68 2.07 -11.13 -3.51
C ARG A 68 2.54 -10.75 -2.10
N PHE A 69 3.83 -10.91 -1.81
CA PHE A 69 4.40 -10.55 -0.50
C PHE A 69 4.14 -9.07 -0.17
N HIS A 70 4.42 -8.20 -1.12
CA HIS A 70 4.30 -6.75 -0.91
C HIS A 70 2.86 -6.25 -0.96
N HIS A 71 1.98 -6.89 -1.73
CA HIS A 71 0.55 -6.64 -1.63
C HIS A 71 0.00 -6.94 -0.24
N TRP A 72 0.48 -8.02 0.40
CA TRP A 72 0.13 -8.33 1.79
C TRP A 72 0.69 -7.31 2.79
N HIS A 73 1.85 -6.71 2.52
CA HIS A 73 2.34 -5.56 3.30
C HIS A 73 1.39 -4.36 3.23
N HIS A 74 0.82 -4.08 2.05
CA HIS A 74 -0.13 -2.98 1.83
C HIS A 74 -1.59 -3.32 2.15
N ALA A 75 -1.86 -4.52 2.65
CA ALA A 75 -3.22 -5.00 2.88
C ALA A 75 -3.83 -4.34 4.12
N ASN A 76 -5.06 -3.89 3.99
CA ASN A 76 -5.85 -3.40 5.12
C ASN A 76 -6.83 -4.48 5.60
N GLU A 77 -6.28 -5.66 5.88
CA GLU A 77 -6.97 -6.79 6.50
C GLU A 77 -6.35 -7.02 7.87
N ARG A 78 -7.16 -7.34 8.89
CA ARG A 78 -6.68 -7.48 10.27
C ARG A 78 -5.54 -8.50 10.43
N GLU A 79 -5.55 -9.55 9.63
CA GLU A 79 -4.51 -10.59 9.60
C GLU A 79 -3.17 -10.14 8.99
N ALA A 80 -3.18 -9.04 8.23
CA ALA A 80 -2.00 -8.48 7.59
C ALA A 80 -1.29 -7.42 8.47
N TRP A 81 -1.91 -6.99 9.57
CA TRP A 81 -1.31 -6.01 10.47
C TRP A 81 -0.04 -6.56 11.10
N ASP A 82 0.99 -5.71 11.21
CA ASP A 82 2.29 -6.04 11.77
C ASP A 82 2.99 -7.21 11.07
N LYS A 83 2.86 -7.29 9.73
CA LYS A 83 3.48 -8.31 8.88
C LYS A 83 4.27 -7.69 7.73
N ASN A 84 5.22 -8.46 7.20
CA ASN A 84 5.97 -8.14 5.98
C ASN A 84 6.62 -6.74 6.00
N PHE A 85 7.43 -6.46 7.01
CA PHE A 85 8.11 -5.17 7.19
C PHE A 85 9.23 -4.92 6.17
N ALA A 86 9.88 -5.97 5.66
CA ALA A 86 11.01 -5.81 4.75
C ALA A 86 10.57 -5.44 3.34
N GLY A 87 11.10 -4.35 2.79
CA GLY A 87 10.75 -3.93 1.42
C GLY A 87 11.28 -4.83 0.31
N GLN A 88 12.44 -5.48 0.50
CA GLN A 88 13.11 -6.25 -0.56
C GLN A 88 13.42 -7.70 -0.19
N LEU A 89 13.66 -7.96 1.11
CA LEU A 89 14.26 -9.19 1.60
C LEU A 89 13.35 -9.84 2.66
N PRO A 90 12.38 -10.69 2.24
CA PRO A 90 11.46 -11.39 3.15
C PRO A 90 12.14 -12.25 4.22
N LEU A 91 13.43 -12.54 4.06
CA LEU A 91 14.24 -13.27 5.04
C LEU A 91 14.19 -12.57 6.40
N LEU A 92 14.19 -11.24 6.42
CA LEU A 92 14.13 -10.48 7.66
C LEU A 92 12.80 -10.71 8.39
N ASP A 93 11.69 -10.79 7.64
CA ASP A 93 10.38 -11.13 8.20
C ASP A 93 10.28 -12.59 8.63
N MET A 94 10.95 -13.50 7.92
CA MET A 94 11.03 -14.90 8.32
C MET A 94 11.78 -15.05 9.65
N LEU A 95 12.91 -14.35 9.80
CA LEU A 95 13.70 -14.32 11.03
C LEU A 95 12.95 -13.60 12.18
N GLY A 96 12.20 -12.55 11.85
CA GLY A 96 11.39 -11.78 12.81
C GLY A 96 10.03 -12.42 13.15
N GLY A 97 9.63 -13.50 12.50
CA GLY A 97 8.32 -14.14 12.71
C GLY A 97 7.12 -13.34 12.16
N THR A 98 7.38 -12.41 11.23
CA THR A 98 6.40 -11.47 10.66
C THR A 98 6.07 -11.77 9.20
N LEU A 99 6.65 -12.83 8.63
CA LEU A 99 6.37 -13.30 7.26
C LEU A 99 4.92 -13.79 7.15
N PHE A 100 4.15 -13.18 6.26
CA PHE A 100 2.75 -13.49 6.02
C PHE A 100 2.41 -13.51 4.52
N MET A 101 1.94 -14.65 4.02
CA MET A 101 1.63 -14.78 2.59
C MET A 101 0.65 -15.93 2.33
N PRO A 102 -0.60 -15.85 2.83
CA PRO A 102 -1.62 -16.90 2.64
C PRO A 102 -1.96 -17.08 1.16
N ASP A 103 -2.55 -18.23 0.80
CA ASP A 103 -2.82 -18.63 -0.60
C ASP A 103 -3.99 -17.92 -1.27
N ARG A 104 -3.99 -16.59 -1.16
CA ARG A 104 -4.91 -15.65 -1.81
C ARG A 104 -4.25 -14.27 -1.91
N MET A 105 -4.84 -13.40 -2.72
CA MET A 105 -4.48 -11.97 -2.73
C MET A 105 -5.34 -11.20 -1.71
N PRO A 106 -4.85 -10.06 -1.19
CA PRO A 106 -5.66 -9.17 -0.37
C PRO A 106 -6.88 -8.63 -1.13
N GLN A 107 -7.97 -8.47 -0.40
CA GLN A 107 -9.24 -7.90 -0.85
C GLN A 107 -9.29 -6.38 -0.65
N LYS A 108 -8.61 -5.87 0.39
CA LYS A 108 -8.58 -4.44 0.76
C LYS A 108 -7.15 -3.96 0.93
N TYR A 109 -6.86 -2.74 0.50
CA TYR A 109 -5.55 -2.08 0.61
C TYR A 109 -5.68 -0.73 1.32
N GLY A 110 -4.56 -0.21 1.82
CA GLY A 110 -4.46 1.16 2.38
C GLY A 110 -4.61 1.20 3.90
N THR A 111 -5.23 2.27 4.40
CA THR A 111 -5.47 2.53 5.83
C THR A 111 -6.94 2.86 6.07
N ASP A 112 -7.39 2.78 7.31
CA ASP A 112 -8.71 3.28 7.73
C ASP A 112 -8.69 4.78 8.06
N ASP A 113 -7.51 5.43 7.99
CA ASP A 113 -7.39 6.87 8.16
C ASP A 113 -8.20 7.63 7.08
N PRO A 114 -8.80 8.78 7.41
CA PRO A 114 -9.59 9.59 6.50
C PRO A 114 -8.70 10.39 5.53
N VAL A 115 -7.84 9.70 4.79
CA VAL A 115 -6.90 10.27 3.82
C VAL A 115 -7.68 10.73 2.57
N PRO A 116 -7.46 11.96 2.06
CA PRO A 116 -8.12 12.43 0.84
C PRO A 116 -7.90 11.51 -0.37
N SER A 117 -8.88 11.42 -1.27
CA SER A 117 -8.80 10.55 -2.46
C SER A 117 -7.89 11.09 -3.56
N LEU A 118 -7.68 12.41 -3.62
CA LEU A 118 -6.82 13.06 -4.60
C LEU A 118 -5.38 13.11 -4.09
N TYR A 119 -4.41 13.11 -5.00
CA TYR A 119 -2.99 13.12 -4.63
C TYR A 119 -2.53 14.46 -4.02
N HIS A 120 -2.94 15.60 -4.57
CA HIS A 120 -2.48 16.89 -4.06
C HIS A 120 -2.95 17.21 -2.63
N PRO A 121 -4.18 16.85 -2.18
CA PRO A 121 -4.55 17.04 -0.78
C PRO A 121 -3.90 16.01 0.15
N GLN A 122 -3.55 14.81 -0.36
CA GLN A 122 -2.70 13.86 0.39
C GLN A 122 -1.34 14.47 0.75
N LEU A 123 -0.79 15.36 -0.08
CA LEU A 123 0.45 16.05 0.24
C LEU A 123 0.30 17.02 1.44
N ALA A 124 -0.86 17.66 1.58
CA ALA A 124 -1.13 18.56 2.70
C ALA A 124 -1.56 17.81 3.97
N TYR A 125 -2.18 16.64 3.83
CA TYR A 125 -2.82 15.87 4.91
C TYR A 125 -1.95 15.69 6.18
N PRO A 126 -0.66 15.31 6.09
CA PRO A 126 0.18 15.13 7.28
C PRO A 126 0.42 16.40 8.10
N PHE A 127 0.25 17.58 7.51
CA PHE A 127 0.55 18.86 8.15
C PHE A 127 -0.67 19.56 8.73
N VAL A 128 -1.86 19.27 8.19
CA VAL A 128 -3.10 19.96 8.56
C VAL A 128 -4.10 19.08 9.31
N GLY A 129 -3.87 17.76 9.33
CA GLY A 129 -4.67 16.81 10.08
C GLY A 129 -6.03 16.49 9.43
N ALA A 130 -6.72 15.51 10.01
CA ALA A 130 -7.98 15.01 9.52
C ALA A 130 -9.13 16.04 9.61
N GLN A 131 -9.05 17.03 10.51
CA GLN A 131 -10.17 17.95 10.76
C GLN A 131 -10.56 18.76 9.52
N LEU A 132 -9.60 19.11 8.65
CA LEU A 132 -9.87 19.86 7.41
C LEU A 132 -10.48 19.00 6.29
N PHE A 133 -10.39 17.67 6.38
CA PHE A 133 -10.83 16.76 5.33
C PHE A 133 -12.07 15.94 5.70
N VAL A 134 -12.36 15.80 6.99
CA VAL A 134 -13.56 15.14 7.50
C VAL A 134 -14.80 16.05 7.43
N GLY A 135 -14.62 17.37 7.29
CA GLY A 135 -15.70 18.37 7.40
C GLY A 135 -16.64 18.54 6.20
N ASN A 136 -16.48 17.82 5.08
CA ASN A 136 -17.28 18.03 3.86
C ASN A 136 -18.06 16.80 3.36
N THR A 137 -17.95 15.65 4.02
CA THR A 137 -18.53 14.38 3.51
C THR A 137 -20.01 14.21 3.82
N GLU A 138 -20.62 15.03 4.68
CA GLU A 138 -22.08 14.97 4.93
C GLU A 138 -22.92 15.60 3.80
N GLN A 139 -22.32 16.34 2.86
CA GLN A 139 -23.09 17.09 1.86
C GLN A 139 -23.22 16.42 0.48
N THR A 140 -22.65 15.23 0.29
CA THR A 140 -22.72 14.48 -1.00
C THR A 140 -23.50 13.16 -0.91
N ALA A 141 -24.35 12.99 0.11
CA ALA A 141 -25.35 11.92 0.06
C ALA A 141 -26.38 12.26 -1.03
N PRO A 142 -26.61 11.39 -2.04
CA PRO A 142 -27.72 11.59 -2.97
C PRO A 142 -29.02 11.65 -2.17
N PRO A 143 -30.00 12.51 -2.52
CA PRO A 143 -31.26 12.59 -1.79
C PRO A 143 -31.89 11.20 -1.73
N ALA A 144 -32.23 10.78 -0.52
CA ALA A 144 -32.90 9.52 -0.25
C ALA A 144 -34.10 9.39 -1.21
N ARG A 145 -34.06 8.37 -2.06
CA ARG A 145 -35.16 8.06 -2.96
C ARG A 145 -36.36 7.76 -2.07
N LEU A 146 -37.40 8.59 -2.17
CA LEU A 146 -38.68 8.41 -1.48
C LEU A 146 -39.11 6.95 -1.62
N ALA A 147 -39.31 6.29 -0.49
CA ALA A 147 -39.83 4.93 -0.44
C ALA A 147 -41.20 4.91 -1.14
N GLU A 148 -41.26 4.32 -2.32
CA GLU A 148 -42.53 3.93 -2.92
C GLU A 148 -43.12 2.83 -2.05
N ALA A 149 -44.10 3.20 -1.23
CA ALA A 149 -44.95 2.27 -0.53
C ALA A 149 -45.67 1.39 -1.56
N SER A 150 -45.28 0.12 -1.65
CA SER A 150 -46.06 -0.89 -2.38
C SER A 150 -47.26 -1.30 -1.52
N PRO A 151 -48.50 -1.20 -2.02
CA PRO A 151 -49.66 -1.67 -1.28
C PRO A 151 -49.73 -3.20 -1.33
N THR A 152 -49.87 -3.79 -0.15
CA THR A 152 -50.41 -5.14 0.07
C THR A 152 -51.73 -5.32 -0.67
N SER A 153 -51.82 -6.35 -1.52
CA SER A 153 -53.10 -6.94 -1.93
C SER A 153 -53.17 -8.40 -1.50
N ALA A 154 -54.22 -8.70 -0.76
CA ALA A 154 -54.58 -10.01 -0.26
C ALA A 154 -55.03 -10.97 -1.37
N GLY A 155 -54.77 -12.26 -1.14
CA GLY A 155 -55.73 -13.36 -1.22
C GLY A 155 -56.51 -13.62 -2.51
N LYS A 156 -56.31 -14.84 -3.05
CA LYS A 156 -57.28 -15.79 -3.64
C LYS A 156 -56.50 -17.09 -3.91
N SER A 157 -56.68 -18.18 -3.16
CA SER A 157 -57.69 -19.24 -3.36
C SER A 157 -57.79 -19.74 -4.81
N GLU A 158 -57.07 -20.82 -5.11
CA GLU A 158 -57.54 -22.11 -5.68
C GLU A 158 -56.39 -23.12 -5.70
#